data_AF-A8G4X2-F1
#
_entry.id   AF-A8G4X2-F1
#
_cell.length_a   1.000
_cell.length_b   1.000
_cell.length_c   1.000
_cell.angle_alpha   90.00
_cell.angle_beta   90.00
_cell.angle_gamma   90.00
#
_symmetry.space_group_name_H-M   'P 1'
#
loop_
_entity.id
_entity.type
_entity.pdbx_description
1 polymer ?
#
loop_
_entity_poly.entity_id
_entity_poly.type
_entity_poly.pdbx_seq_one_letter_code
_entity_poly.pdbx_strand_id
1 'polypeptide(L)' 'MNLKERGITVGDLLIILIIIIASTILIKSISKDKKTTLNNCNQEKVSYKNTYYQKFI' A
#
# COMPACT_ATOMS: atom_id res chain seq x y z
N MET A 1 -19.60 30.53 2.73
CA MET A 1 -19.86 29.84 4.02
C MET A 1 -18.55 29.74 4.77
N ASN A 2 -18.49 30.33 5.96
CA ASN A 2 -17.29 30.35 6.78
C ASN A 2 -17.09 29.00 7.47
N LEU A 3 -15.84 28.56 7.69
CA LEU A 3 -15.57 27.27 8.37
C LEU A 3 -16.12 27.24 9.80
N LYS A 4 -16.12 28.41 10.45
CA LYS A 4 -16.73 28.67 11.75
C LYS A 4 -18.26 28.51 11.74
N GLU A 5 -18.93 28.84 10.63
CA GLU A 5 -20.39 28.64 10.48
C GLU A 5 -20.75 27.16 10.29
N ARG A 6 -19.79 26.34 9.84
CA ARG A 6 -19.98 24.90 9.67
C ARG A 6 -19.62 24.09 10.92
N GLY A 7 -19.27 24.75 12.03
CA GLY A 7 -18.89 24.10 13.29
C GLY A 7 -17.54 23.37 13.24
N ILE A 8 -16.78 23.53 12.16
CA ILE A 8 -15.49 22.86 11.98
C ILE A 8 -14.49 23.51 12.94
N THR A 9 -14.07 22.74 13.94
CA THR A 9 -13.11 23.17 14.95
C THR A 9 -11.69 22.79 14.51
N VAL A 10 -10.67 23.47 15.05
CA VAL A 10 -9.25 23.17 14.77
C VAL A 10 -8.92 21.68 14.99
N GLY A 11 -9.61 21.02 15.94
CA GLY A 11 -9.49 19.58 16.17
C GLY A 11 -9.86 18.71 14.96
N ASP A 12 -10.92 19.05 14.22
CA ASP A 12 -11.33 18.30 13.02
C ASP A 12 -10.26 18.36 11.93
N LEU A 13 -9.65 19.53 11.73
CA LEU A 13 -8.56 19.68 10.76
C LEU A 13 -7.35 18.81 11.12
N LEU A 14 -7.00 18.74 12.40
CA LEU A 14 -5.89 17.91 12.87
C LEU A 14 -6.19 16.42 12.71
N ILE A 15 -7.41 16.00 13.03
CA ILE A 15 -7.84 14.59 12.87
C ILE A 15 -7.80 14.19 11.40
N ILE A 16 -8.33 15.02 10.49
CA ILE A 16 -8.31 14.76 9.04
C ILE A 16 -6.86 14.62 8.54
N LEU A 17 -5.95 15.50 8.99
CA LEU A 17 -4.55 15.44 8.59
C LEU A 17 -3.88 14.12 9.02
N ILE A 18 -4.11 13.70 10.26
CA ILE A 18 -3.57 12.44 10.79
C ILE A 18 -4.11 11.25 9.98
N ILE A 19 -5.42 11.24 9.67
CA ILE A 19 -6.05 10.18 8.88
C ILE A 19 -5.42 10.10 7.48
N ILE A 20 -5.16 11.24 6.82
CA ILE A 20 -4.54 11.27 5.49
C ILE A 20 -3.12 10.69 5.55
N ILE A 21 -2.30 11.13 6.52
CA ILE A 21 -0.92 10.65 6.67
C ILE A 21 -0.91 9.14 6.99
N ALA A 22 -1.71 8.72 7.97
CA ALA A 22 -1.82 7.32 8.37
C ALA A 22 -2.31 6.44 7.22
N SER A 23 -3.31 6.88 6.46
CA SER A 23 -3.83 6.14 5.30
C SER A 23 -2.78 6.04 4.20
N THR A 24 -2.01 7.11 3.96
CA THR A 24 -0.93 7.10 2.95
C THR A 24 0.18 6.13 3.33
N ILE A 25 0.58 6.10 4.61
CA ILE A 25 1.57 5.17 5.15
C ILE A 25 1.03 3.73 5.12
N LEU A 26 -0.22 3.53 5.52
CA LEU A 26 -0.88 2.22 5.51
C LEU A 26 -0.98 1.66 4.09
N ILE A 27 -1.43 2.47 3.12
CA ILE A 27 -1.49 2.09 1.70
C ILE A 27 -0.08 1.82 1.16
N LYS A 28 0.92 2.61 1.54
CA LYS A 28 2.32 2.38 1.15
C LYS A 28 2.89 1.11 1.77
N SER A 29 2.54 0.79 3.01
CA SER A 29 2.95 -0.44 3.69
C SER A 29 2.25 -1.64 3.06
N ILE A 30 0.92 -1.62 2.96
CA ILE A 30 0.12 -2.68 2.32
C ILE A 30 0.54 -2.88 0.86
N SER A 31 0.84 -1.81 0.12
CA SER A 31 1.34 -1.95 -1.25
C SER A 31 2.78 -2.47 -1.29
N LYS A 32 3.63 -2.16 -0.31
CA LYS A 32 4.96 -2.76 -0.18
C LYS A 32 4.86 -4.24 0.18
N ASP A 33 3.99 -4.61 1.12
CA ASP A 33 3.69 -5.98 1.52
C ASP A 33 3.07 -6.75 0.34
N LYS A 34 2.10 -6.17 -0.37
CA LYS A 34 1.52 -6.75 -1.59
C LYS A 34 2.52 -6.82 -2.73
N LYS A 35 3.42 -5.84 -2.89
CA LYS A 35 4.50 -5.88 -3.89
C LYS A 35 5.53 -6.92 -3.50
N THR A 36 5.73 -7.24 -2.22
CA THR A 36 6.57 -8.37 -1.83
C THR A 36 5.86 -9.71 -1.99
N THR A 37 4.59 -9.88 -1.59
CA THR A 37 3.88 -11.17 -1.68
C THR A 37 3.48 -11.53 -3.13
N LEU A 38 3.05 -10.55 -3.92
CA LEU A 38 2.62 -10.76 -5.32
C LEU A 38 3.83 -10.86 -6.26
N ASN A 39 4.93 -10.15 -5.97
CA ASN A 39 6.18 -10.32 -6.71
C ASN A 39 6.88 -11.65 -6.34
N ASN A 40 6.80 -12.13 -5.08
CA ASN A 40 7.34 -13.44 -4.72
C ASN A 40 6.61 -14.57 -5.46
N CYS A 41 5.28 -14.50 -5.59
CA CYS A 41 4.50 -15.52 -6.31
C CYS A 41 4.83 -15.57 -7.82
N ASN A 42 5.04 -14.41 -8.45
CA ASN A 42 5.44 -14.34 -9.86
C ASN A 42 6.92 -14.74 -10.04
N GLN A 43 7.79 -14.37 -9.11
CA GLN A 43 9.22 -14.73 -9.14
C GLN A 43 9.44 -16.22 -8.86
N GLU A 44 8.66 -16.85 -7.96
CA GLU A 44 8.65 -18.30 -7.76
C GLU A 44 8.13 -19.05 -8.99
N LYS A 45 7.04 -18.59 -9.63
CA LYS A 45 6.54 -19.19 -10.87
C LYS A 45 7.55 -19.08 -12.03
N VAL A 46 8.19 -17.92 -12.18
CA VAL A 46 9.24 -17.72 -13.20
C VAL A 46 10.47 -18.54 -12.88
N SER A 47 10.91 -18.58 -11.61
CA SER A 47 12.05 -19.38 -11.17
C SER A 47 11.80 -20.88 -11.37
N TYR A 48 10.67 -21.41 -10.90
CA TYR A 48 10.28 -22.81 -11.07
C TYR A 48 10.23 -23.22 -12.55
N LYS A 49 9.60 -22.39 -13.38
CA LYS A 49 9.57 -22.61 -14.83
C LYS A 49 10.99 -22.64 -15.41
N ASN A 50 11.86 -21.73 -15.01
CA ASN A 50 13.25 -21.67 -15.49
C ASN A 50 14.09 -22.88 -15.05
N THR A 51 13.94 -23.34 -13.80
CA THR A 51 14.63 -24.54 -13.31
C THR A 51 14.14 -25.81 -14.01
N TYR A 52 12.85 -25.87 -14.36
CA TYR A 52 12.32 -26.98 -15.15
C TYR A 52 12.94 -27.02 -16.55
N TYR A 53 12.95 -25.91 -17.30
CA TYR A 53 13.57 -25.90 -18.64
C TYR A 53 15.07 -26.21 -18.60
N GLN A 54 15.78 -25.77 -17.55
CA GLN A 54 17.20 -26.09 -17.39
C GLN A 54 17.47 -27.55 -17.03
N LYS A 55 16.49 -28.28 -16.47
CA LYS A 55 16.61 -29.71 -16.15
C LYS A 55 16.35 -30.62 -17.36
N PHE A 56 15.79 -30.08 -18.44
CA PHE A 56 15.44 -30.83 -19.66
C PHE A 56 16.36 -30.50 -20.87
N ILE A 57 17.35 -29.63 -20.70
CA ILE A 57 18.45 -29.38 -21.67
C ILE A 57 19.70 -30.09 -21.17
#